data_AF-A0AAU3AJ03-F1
#
_entry.id   AF-A0AAU3AJ03-F1
#
_cell.length_a   1.000
_cell.length_b   1.000
_cell.length_c   1.000
_cell.angle_alpha   90.00
_cell.angle_beta   90.00
_cell.angle_gamma   90.00
#
_symmetry.space_group_name_H-M   'P 1'
#
loop_
_entity.id
_entity.type
_entity.pdbx_description
1 polymer ?
#
loop_
_entity_poly.entity_id
_entity_poly.type
_entity_poly.pdbx_seq_one_letter_code
_entity_poly.pdbx_strand_id
1 'polypeptide(L)'
;MTTVRGKSKFAYGAVVAMAVTGIGVLPAHAAPTPAKAPQQQSAVPTTSATTKAAASRSYTYLSFKINRKDTSNSRLSLVYVQVINPDKVRTYTVKTWRAGSGTGSTNSCLKNRGVLPSGDYKIRSFEAHKDGGPHGIHGLAWYVGEHTCKPHGTNRDALFVHSEMLPNGKQGRSEPYRWDGNSDYKSNGCIKLKPSDARDLAGFRSTYPHPGKLYVS
;
A
#
# COMPACT_ATOMS: atom_id res chain seq x y z
N MET A 1 29.32 51.60 17.53
CA MET A 1 28.49 51.65 18.73
C MET A 1 27.80 50.31 18.91
N THR A 2 28.09 49.67 20.04
CA THR A 2 27.26 48.74 20.83
C THR A 2 26.75 47.41 20.21
N THR A 3 27.31 46.35 20.79
CA THR A 3 26.87 44.93 20.91
C THR A 3 25.37 44.77 21.21
N VAL A 4 24.70 43.62 20.99
CA VAL A 4 24.69 42.46 21.92
C VAL A 4 23.96 41.25 21.29
N ARG A 5 24.48 40.09 21.68
CA ARG A 5 24.14 38.66 21.49
C ARG A 5 22.81 38.25 22.18
N GLY A 6 22.08 37.28 21.63
CA GLY A 6 21.01 36.58 22.36
C GLY A 6 20.81 35.14 21.90
N LYS A 7 21.44 34.18 22.59
CA LYS A 7 21.16 32.74 22.51
C LYS A 7 20.31 32.37 23.73
N SER A 8 19.22 31.63 23.53
CA SER A 8 18.49 31.01 24.63
C SER A 8 18.38 29.50 24.39
N LYS A 9 19.14 28.74 25.18
CA LYS A 9 18.98 27.31 25.38
C LYS A 9 17.94 27.10 26.47
N PHE A 10 16.98 26.22 26.27
CA PHE A 10 16.20 25.65 27.36
C PHE A 10 16.68 24.22 27.61
N ALA A 11 17.00 23.95 28.86
CA ALA A 11 17.36 22.64 29.39
C ALA A 11 16.59 22.42 30.70
N TYR A 12 16.47 21.14 31.05
CA TYR A 12 16.12 20.55 32.34
C TYR A 12 14.64 20.26 32.64
N GLY A 13 14.43 18.99 33.01
CA GLY A 13 13.24 18.45 33.67
C GLY A 13 13.36 16.93 33.75
N ALA A 14 13.95 16.43 34.83
CA ALA A 14 14.27 15.02 35.05
C ALA A 14 13.25 14.31 35.97
N VAL A 15 13.14 12.98 35.80
CA VAL A 15 12.72 11.87 36.71
C VAL A 15 11.71 12.11 37.85
N VAL A 16 10.73 11.18 38.00
CA VAL A 16 10.57 10.31 39.20
C VAL A 16 9.79 9.03 38.82
N ALA A 17 10.30 7.86 39.20
CA ALA A 17 9.60 6.58 39.28
C ALA A 17 9.34 6.24 40.75
N MET A 18 8.18 5.67 41.09
CA MET A 18 7.96 4.97 42.37
C MET A 18 7.08 3.74 42.18
N ALA A 19 7.59 2.61 42.67
CA ALA A 19 6.90 1.34 42.84
C ALA A 19 6.50 1.20 44.32
N VAL A 20 5.35 0.60 44.61
CA VAL A 20 4.98 0.17 45.97
C VAL A 20 4.41 -1.25 45.93
N THR A 21 5.01 -2.09 46.76
CA THR A 21 4.72 -3.49 47.05
C THR A 21 3.57 -3.63 48.06
N GLY A 22 2.80 -4.72 47.96
CA GLY A 22 1.81 -5.11 48.96
C GLY A 22 1.78 -6.64 49.14
N ILE A 23 2.11 -7.09 50.34
CA ILE A 23 2.04 -8.49 50.82
C ILE A 23 0.86 -8.60 51.78
N GLY A 24 0.07 -9.66 51.69
CA GLY A 24 -0.95 -10.04 52.69
C GLY A 24 -1.29 -11.53 52.59
N VAL A 25 -1.17 -12.25 53.71
CA VAL A 25 -1.23 -13.71 53.87
C VAL A 25 -2.63 -14.20 54.31
N LEU A 26 -2.95 -15.45 53.95
CA LEU A 26 -4.17 -16.26 54.16
C LEU A 26 -4.49 -16.61 55.64
N PRO A 27 -5.69 -17.14 55.95
CA PRO A 27 -5.92 -18.61 56.06
C PRO A 27 -7.39 -19.02 55.70
N ALA A 28 -7.90 -20.22 55.96
CA ALA A 28 -7.65 -21.57 55.45
C ALA A 28 -8.92 -22.44 55.74
N HIS A 29 -9.10 -23.55 54.99
CA HIS A 29 -9.97 -24.73 55.23
C HIS A 29 -11.44 -24.75 54.76
N ALA A 30 -11.74 -25.65 53.79
CA ALA A 30 -12.65 -26.79 53.98
C ALA A 30 -12.50 -27.81 52.82
N ALA A 31 -12.61 -29.10 53.14
CA ALA A 31 -12.20 -30.27 52.37
C ALA A 31 -13.21 -30.74 51.29
N PRO A 32 -12.78 -31.59 50.32
CA PRO A 32 -13.65 -32.21 49.31
C PRO A 32 -14.18 -33.60 49.72
N THR A 33 -15.43 -33.89 49.33
CA THR A 33 -16.06 -35.23 49.33
C THR A 33 -15.67 -36.06 48.08
N PRO A 34 -15.62 -37.40 48.15
CA PRO A 34 -15.20 -38.27 47.04
C PRO A 34 -16.35 -38.89 46.22
N ALA A 35 -15.94 -39.57 45.14
CA ALA A 35 -16.69 -40.47 44.22
C ALA A 35 -17.38 -39.74 43.05
N LYS A 36 -17.29 -40.19 41.78
CA LYS A 36 -17.39 -41.57 41.26
C LYS A 36 -16.99 -41.56 39.75
N ALA A 37 -16.12 -42.47 39.31
CA ALA A 37 -16.02 -42.85 37.88
C ALA A 37 -17.21 -43.80 37.56
N PRO A 38 -17.81 -43.82 36.34
CA PRO A 38 -17.13 -44.45 35.20
C PRO A 38 -17.48 -43.92 33.77
N GLN A 39 -16.56 -44.22 32.85
CA GLN A 39 -16.72 -44.53 31.41
C GLN A 39 -17.53 -43.60 30.50
N GLN A 40 -16.86 -43.03 29.48
CA GLN A 40 -17.49 -42.79 28.17
C GLN A 40 -16.48 -42.66 27.02
N GLN A 41 -16.49 -43.71 26.18
CA GLN A 41 -16.45 -43.71 24.72
C GLN A 41 -15.46 -42.79 23.99
N SER A 42 -14.48 -43.44 23.36
CA SER A 42 -13.67 -42.92 22.26
C SER A 42 -14.56 -42.44 21.11
N ALA A 43 -14.87 -41.14 21.09
CA ALA A 43 -15.41 -40.48 19.92
C ALA A 43 -14.25 -40.12 18.98
N VAL A 44 -14.20 -40.80 17.83
CA VAL A 44 -13.38 -40.41 16.69
C VAL A 44 -13.80 -38.98 16.31
N PRO A 45 -12.90 -37.98 16.28
CA PRO A 45 -13.25 -36.69 15.72
C PRO A 45 -13.42 -36.88 14.23
N THR A 46 -14.66 -36.97 13.76
CA THR A 46 -14.99 -36.76 12.36
C THR A 46 -14.64 -35.30 12.07
N THR A 47 -13.48 -35.08 11.48
CA THR A 47 -13.08 -33.81 10.88
C THR A 47 -14.06 -33.54 9.73
N SER A 48 -15.21 -32.94 10.06
CA SER A 48 -16.05 -32.26 9.09
C SER A 48 -15.23 -31.10 8.55
N ALA A 49 -14.49 -31.37 7.47
CA ALA A 49 -13.85 -30.38 6.64
C ALA A 49 -14.95 -29.42 6.16
N THR A 50 -15.11 -28.31 6.88
CA THR A 50 -15.83 -27.16 6.36
C THR A 50 -14.90 -26.54 5.32
N THR A 51 -14.87 -27.12 4.12
CA THR A 51 -14.36 -26.41 2.95
C THR A 51 -15.31 -25.25 2.72
N LYS A 52 -14.95 -24.12 3.33
CA LYS A 52 -15.55 -22.82 3.06
C LYS A 52 -15.39 -22.59 1.56
N ALA A 53 -16.44 -22.88 0.80
CA ALA A 53 -16.53 -22.51 -0.60
C ALA A 53 -16.43 -20.98 -0.64
N ALA A 54 -15.21 -20.47 -0.85
CA ALA A 54 -15.00 -19.08 -1.14
C ALA A 54 -15.73 -18.82 -2.45
N ALA A 55 -16.87 -18.15 -2.39
CA ALA A 55 -17.58 -17.68 -3.57
C ALA A 55 -16.55 -16.94 -4.44
N SER A 56 -16.24 -17.53 -5.58
CA SER A 56 -15.17 -17.07 -6.46
C SER A 56 -15.66 -15.79 -7.15
N ARG A 57 -15.45 -14.65 -6.49
CA ARG A 57 -15.89 -13.35 -7.00
C ARG A 57 -14.90 -12.89 -8.06
N SER A 58 -15.44 -12.42 -9.19
CA SER A 58 -14.66 -11.68 -10.18
C SER A 58 -13.95 -10.50 -9.53
N TYR A 59 -12.74 -10.18 -10.00
CA TYR A 59 -11.90 -9.16 -9.39
C TYR A 59 -11.09 -8.42 -10.45
N THR A 60 -10.49 -7.30 -10.05
CA THR A 60 -9.51 -6.59 -10.88
C THR A 60 -8.16 -6.51 -10.22
N TYR A 61 -7.15 -6.25 -11.04
CA TYR A 61 -5.82 -5.86 -10.59
C TYR A 61 -5.19 -4.87 -11.58
N LEU A 62 -4.15 -4.18 -11.13
CA LEU A 62 -3.30 -3.37 -11.99
C LEU A 62 -2.08 -4.18 -12.43
N SER A 63 -1.70 -4.06 -13.69
CA SER A 63 -0.44 -4.59 -14.22
C SER A 63 0.40 -3.44 -14.73
N PHE A 64 1.59 -3.27 -14.18
CA PHE A 64 2.55 -2.25 -14.61
C PHE A 64 3.75 -2.92 -15.27
N LYS A 65 3.83 -2.77 -16.59
CA LYS A 65 4.95 -3.25 -17.40
C LYS A 65 5.95 -2.14 -17.61
N ILE A 66 7.12 -2.27 -16.99
CA ILE A 66 8.22 -1.32 -17.12
C ILE A 66 8.84 -1.46 -18.50
N ASN A 67 8.84 -0.38 -19.26
CA ASN A 67 9.63 -0.31 -20.47
C ASN A 67 11.09 -0.06 -20.08
N ARG A 68 11.92 -1.10 -20.15
CA ARG A 68 13.33 -1.03 -19.74
C ARG A 68 14.21 -0.16 -20.66
N LYS A 69 13.73 0.16 -21.87
CA LYS A 69 14.43 1.06 -22.80
C LYS A 69 14.11 2.53 -22.51
N ASP A 70 12.89 2.81 -22.04
CA ASP A 70 12.42 4.13 -21.66
C ASP A 70 11.40 4.00 -20.54
N THR A 71 11.85 4.22 -19.30
CA THR A 71 11.00 4.01 -18.12
C THR A 71 9.85 5.01 -18.03
N SER A 72 9.93 6.15 -18.75
CA SER A 72 8.86 7.15 -18.88
C SER A 72 7.80 6.77 -19.92
N ASN A 73 8.01 5.65 -20.65
CA ASN A 73 7.11 5.12 -21.65
C ASN A 73 6.71 3.67 -21.33
N SER A 74 6.47 3.41 -20.06
CA SER A 74 5.94 2.16 -19.51
C SER A 74 4.42 2.06 -19.72
N ARG A 75 3.82 0.94 -19.34
CA ARG A 75 2.38 0.69 -19.52
C ARG A 75 1.73 0.26 -18.20
N LEU A 76 0.65 0.92 -17.82
CA LEU A 76 -0.23 0.49 -16.74
C LEU A 76 -1.52 -0.05 -17.37
N SER A 77 -1.97 -1.21 -16.93
CA SER A 77 -3.20 -1.83 -17.42
C SER A 77 -4.13 -2.16 -16.26
N LEU A 78 -5.42 -1.90 -16.43
CA LEU A 78 -6.47 -2.47 -15.58
C LEU A 78 -6.89 -3.79 -16.19
N VAL A 79 -6.77 -4.86 -15.41
CA VAL A 79 -7.15 -6.21 -15.83
C VAL A 79 -8.33 -6.66 -14.99
N TYR A 80 -9.34 -7.23 -15.63
CA TYR A 80 -10.47 -7.87 -14.97
C TYR A 80 -10.42 -9.38 -15.18
N VAL A 81 -10.58 -10.10 -14.09
CA VAL A 81 -10.70 -11.55 -14.05
C VAL A 81 -12.16 -11.86 -13.75
N GLN A 82 -12.87 -12.31 -14.77
CA GLN A 82 -14.22 -12.83 -14.65
C GLN A 82 -14.14 -14.28 -14.18
N VAL A 83 -14.68 -14.55 -12.99
CA VAL A 83 -14.84 -15.93 -12.55
C VAL A 83 -16.23 -16.40 -12.94
N ILE A 84 -16.29 -17.40 -13.83
CA ILE A 84 -17.55 -18.00 -14.28
C ILE A 84 -17.95 -19.11 -13.31
N ASN A 85 -16.97 -19.95 -12.94
CA ASN A 85 -17.03 -20.92 -11.84
C ASN A 85 -15.59 -21.14 -11.31
N PRO A 86 -15.39 -21.86 -10.19
CA PRO A 86 -14.08 -22.03 -9.58
C PRO A 86 -12.99 -22.57 -10.52
N ASP A 87 -13.36 -23.39 -11.51
CA ASP A 87 -12.44 -24.02 -12.46
C ASP A 87 -12.34 -23.26 -13.80
N LYS A 88 -13.15 -22.20 -13.99
CA LYS A 88 -13.26 -21.47 -15.25
C LYS A 88 -13.22 -19.97 -15.03
N VAL A 89 -12.07 -19.39 -15.39
CA VAL A 89 -11.82 -17.94 -15.38
C VAL A 89 -11.61 -17.41 -16.79
N ARG A 90 -12.04 -16.16 -17.02
CA ARG A 90 -11.68 -15.39 -18.22
C ARG A 90 -10.99 -14.11 -17.78
N THR A 91 -9.85 -13.82 -18.38
CA THR A 91 -9.06 -12.62 -18.08
C THR A 91 -9.05 -11.72 -19.29
N TYR A 92 -9.33 -10.43 -19.09
CA TYR A 92 -9.22 -9.43 -20.14
C TYR A 92 -8.65 -8.11 -19.61
N THR A 93 -7.84 -7.48 -20.45
CA THR A 93 -7.37 -6.11 -20.21
C THR A 93 -8.52 -5.15 -20.51
N VAL A 94 -9.01 -4.48 -19.48
CA VAL A 94 -10.08 -3.46 -19.60
C VAL A 94 -9.54 -2.25 -20.35
N LYS A 95 -8.37 -1.76 -19.95
CA LYS A 95 -7.69 -0.64 -20.60
C LYS A 95 -6.20 -0.63 -20.28
N THR A 96 -5.43 0.01 -21.14
CA THR A 96 -3.99 0.27 -20.95
C THR A 96 -3.70 1.74 -21.18
N TRP A 97 -2.92 2.34 -20.29
CA TRP A 97 -2.46 3.72 -20.36
C TRP A 97 -0.95 3.77 -20.51
N ARG A 98 -0.45 4.86 -21.08
CA ARG A 98 0.95 5.20 -20.91
C ARG A 98 1.18 5.55 -19.44
N ALA A 99 2.29 5.08 -18.90
CA ALA A 99 2.71 5.37 -17.55
C ALA A 99 4.23 5.51 -17.50
N GLY A 100 4.75 5.99 -16.37
CA GLY A 100 6.19 6.06 -16.16
C GLY A 100 6.60 5.84 -14.71
N SER A 101 7.86 5.50 -14.52
CA SER A 101 8.45 5.32 -13.20
C SER A 101 9.95 5.61 -13.23
N GLY A 102 10.49 6.12 -12.11
CA GLY A 102 11.90 6.48 -12.02
C GLY A 102 12.26 7.67 -12.90
N THR A 103 13.55 7.98 -12.98
CA THR A 103 14.08 9.10 -13.78
C THR A 103 14.89 8.61 -14.98
N GLY A 104 14.51 7.47 -15.56
CA GLY A 104 15.22 6.82 -16.67
C GLY A 104 16.14 5.65 -16.27
N SER A 105 16.36 5.39 -14.98
CA SER A 105 17.14 4.24 -14.52
C SER A 105 16.24 3.03 -14.27
N THR A 106 16.61 1.87 -14.82
CA THR A 106 15.94 0.58 -14.54
C THR A 106 16.39 -0.07 -13.22
N ASN A 107 17.34 0.54 -12.50
CA ASN A 107 17.78 0.03 -11.21
C ASN A 107 16.81 0.50 -10.11
N SER A 108 15.96 -0.42 -9.64
CA SER A 108 14.95 -0.16 -8.62
C SER A 108 15.50 0.13 -7.22
N CYS A 109 16.77 -0.24 -6.97
CA CYS A 109 17.43 0.00 -5.69
C CYS A 109 17.94 1.43 -5.50
N LEU A 110 17.90 2.26 -6.56
CA LEU A 110 18.29 3.66 -6.46
C LEU A 110 17.20 4.48 -5.76
N LYS A 111 17.53 5.00 -4.58
CA LYS A 111 16.64 5.89 -3.83
C LYS A 111 16.30 7.13 -4.66
N ASN A 112 15.02 7.51 -4.63
CA ASN A 112 14.47 8.72 -5.27
C ASN A 112 14.69 8.86 -6.77
N ARG A 113 15.11 7.80 -7.49
CA ARG A 113 15.34 7.88 -8.94
C ARG A 113 15.18 6.58 -9.70
N GLY A 114 15.31 5.45 -9.00
CA GLY A 114 15.06 4.13 -9.56
C GLY A 114 13.58 3.94 -9.89
N VAL A 115 13.30 3.10 -10.88
CA VAL A 115 11.95 2.59 -11.13
C VAL A 115 11.36 1.91 -9.90
N LEU A 116 10.03 1.79 -9.87
CA LEU A 116 9.32 0.93 -8.95
C LEU A 116 9.92 -0.49 -9.00
N PRO A 117 10.25 -1.12 -7.85
CA PRO A 117 10.70 -2.51 -7.84
C PRO A 117 9.71 -3.46 -8.53
N SER A 118 10.22 -4.45 -9.26
CA SER A 118 9.38 -5.53 -9.78
C SER A 118 8.88 -6.41 -8.62
N GLY A 119 7.64 -6.88 -8.71
CA GLY A 119 7.03 -7.71 -7.69
C GLY A 119 5.52 -7.53 -7.56
N ASP A 120 5.00 -8.13 -6.50
CA ASP A 120 3.56 -8.22 -6.23
C ASP A 120 3.21 -7.30 -5.07
N TYR A 121 2.38 -6.30 -5.37
CA TYR A 121 1.97 -5.28 -4.43
C TYR A 121 0.52 -5.47 -4.01
N LYS A 122 0.22 -5.10 -2.76
CA LYS A 122 -1.16 -4.85 -2.32
C LYS A 122 -1.45 -3.37 -2.53
N ILE A 123 -2.57 -3.05 -3.17
CA ILE A 123 -3.08 -1.68 -3.17
C ILE A 123 -3.76 -1.48 -1.80
N ARG A 124 -3.12 -0.70 -0.94
CA ARG A 124 -3.49 -0.54 0.48
C ARG A 124 -4.62 0.47 0.66
N SER A 125 -4.62 1.53 -0.13
CA SER A 125 -5.66 2.55 -0.10
C SER A 125 -5.77 3.26 -1.44
N PHE A 126 -6.91 3.92 -1.63
CA PHE A 126 -7.12 4.91 -2.66
C PHE A 126 -7.63 6.19 -2.02
N GLU A 127 -7.04 7.32 -2.38
CA GLU A 127 -7.41 8.64 -1.91
C GLU A 127 -7.79 9.47 -3.15
N ALA A 128 -9.05 9.93 -3.21
CA ALA A 128 -9.52 10.79 -4.29
C ALA A 128 -9.04 12.24 -4.14
N HIS A 129 -8.71 12.63 -2.90
CA HIS A 129 -8.36 13.98 -2.51
C HIS A 129 -7.09 14.05 -1.68
N LYS A 130 -6.05 13.31 -2.09
CA LYS A 130 -4.80 13.30 -1.34
C LYS A 130 -4.24 14.73 -1.27
N ASP A 131 -3.80 15.12 -0.08
CA ASP A 131 -3.05 16.33 0.14
C ASP A 131 -1.78 16.00 0.94
N GLY A 132 -0.68 15.77 0.21
CA GLY A 132 0.57 15.30 0.79
C GLY A 132 1.49 16.40 1.34
N GLY A 133 1.05 17.66 1.36
CA GLY A 133 1.89 18.81 1.74
C GLY A 133 2.92 19.22 0.66
N PRO A 134 3.87 20.11 0.97
CA PRO A 134 4.68 20.84 -0.03
C PRO A 134 5.52 19.99 -1.00
N HIS A 135 5.86 18.76 -0.60
CA HIS A 135 6.67 17.83 -1.40
C HIS A 135 5.96 16.49 -1.61
N GLY A 136 4.66 16.43 -1.31
CA GLY A 136 3.88 15.22 -1.33
C GLY A 136 3.17 14.97 -2.65
N ILE A 137 2.40 13.88 -2.65
CA ILE A 137 1.50 13.52 -3.74
C ILE A 137 0.14 14.14 -3.46
N HIS A 138 -0.50 14.68 -4.50
CA HIS A 138 -1.82 15.29 -4.40
C HIS A 138 -2.82 14.69 -5.40
N GLY A 139 -4.11 14.87 -5.11
CA GLY A 139 -5.21 14.43 -5.96
C GLY A 139 -5.44 12.93 -5.88
N LEU A 140 -5.52 12.27 -7.04
CA LEU A 140 -5.79 10.84 -7.14
C LEU A 140 -4.53 10.02 -6.83
N ALA A 141 -4.59 9.20 -5.78
CA ALA A 141 -3.46 8.39 -5.35
C ALA A 141 -3.90 6.99 -4.93
N TRP A 142 -3.18 5.97 -5.42
CA TRP A 142 -3.29 4.59 -4.95
C TRP A 142 -2.01 4.24 -4.20
N TYR A 143 -2.09 4.05 -2.89
CA TYR A 143 -0.93 3.69 -2.08
C TYR A 143 -0.66 2.19 -2.20
N VAL A 144 0.57 1.82 -2.56
CA VAL A 144 0.97 0.41 -2.74
C VAL A 144 1.94 -0.09 -1.66
N GLY A 145 2.27 0.77 -0.70
CA GLY A 145 3.08 0.39 0.45
C GLY A 145 4.58 0.56 0.21
N GLU A 146 5.33 -0.24 0.95
CA GLU A 146 6.77 -0.37 0.83
C GLU A 146 7.12 -1.64 0.06
N HIS A 147 8.28 -1.65 -0.59
CA HIS A 147 8.78 -2.83 -1.27
C HIS A 147 10.31 -2.84 -1.30
N THR A 148 10.89 -3.95 -0.86
CA THR A 148 12.32 -4.18 -0.92
C THR A 148 12.74 -4.43 -2.37
N CYS A 149 13.71 -3.66 -2.87
CA CYS A 149 14.29 -3.92 -4.18
C CYS A 149 15.16 -5.19 -4.15
N LYS A 150 15.32 -5.84 -5.30
CA LYS A 150 16.23 -6.98 -5.47
C LYS A 150 17.34 -6.63 -6.47
N PRO A 151 18.56 -7.19 -6.29
CA PRO A 151 18.99 -8.11 -5.23
C PRO A 151 19.51 -7.42 -3.95
N HIS A 152 19.76 -6.11 -3.96
CA HIS A 152 20.56 -5.43 -2.93
C HIS A 152 19.78 -4.92 -1.70
N GLY A 153 18.47 -5.17 -1.60
CA GLY A 153 17.75 -5.04 -0.34
C GLY A 153 17.35 -3.62 0.11
N THR A 154 17.54 -2.58 -0.72
CA THR A 154 17.05 -1.23 -0.38
C THR A 154 15.52 -1.25 -0.23
N ASN A 155 15.02 -0.92 0.96
CA ASN A 155 13.58 -0.70 1.15
C ASN A 155 13.16 0.59 0.42
N ARG A 156 12.08 0.50 -0.35
CA ARG A 156 11.46 1.62 -1.05
C ARG A 156 10.12 1.87 -0.39
N ASP A 157 9.98 3.01 0.26
CA ASP A 157 8.81 3.40 1.01
C ASP A 157 7.92 4.36 0.20
N ALA A 158 6.74 4.66 0.75
CA ALA A 158 5.82 5.68 0.22
C ALA A 158 5.59 5.57 -1.30
N LEU A 159 5.33 4.36 -1.81
CA LEU A 159 5.13 4.11 -3.24
C LEU A 159 3.65 4.25 -3.61
N PHE A 160 3.39 4.92 -4.73
CA PHE A 160 2.03 5.18 -5.21
C PHE A 160 1.90 5.00 -6.72
N VAL A 161 0.66 4.76 -7.17
CA VAL A 161 0.21 5.18 -8.51
C VAL A 161 -0.44 6.54 -8.35
N HIS A 162 -0.03 7.55 -9.12
CA HIS A 162 -0.60 8.89 -9.01
C HIS A 162 -0.36 9.73 -10.26
N SER A 163 -0.77 11.00 -10.18
CA SER A 163 -0.56 12.00 -11.21
C SER A 163 -0.17 13.35 -10.61
N GLU A 164 0.03 14.37 -11.44
CA GLU A 164 0.26 15.76 -11.05
C GLU A 164 -1.05 16.53 -11.15
N MET A 165 -1.69 16.67 -9.99
CA MET A 165 -3.07 17.12 -9.86
C MET A 165 -3.21 17.89 -8.56
N LEU A 166 -4.12 18.86 -8.54
CA LEU A 166 -4.55 19.51 -7.31
C LEU A 166 -5.22 18.49 -6.37
N PRO A 167 -5.29 18.76 -5.05
CA PRO A 167 -6.01 17.90 -4.10
C PRO A 167 -7.46 17.61 -4.50
N ASN A 168 -8.14 18.51 -5.22
CA ASN A 168 -9.50 18.28 -5.70
C ASN A 168 -9.58 17.34 -6.93
N GLY A 169 -8.47 16.75 -7.39
CA GLY A 169 -8.43 15.86 -8.54
C GLY A 169 -8.51 16.57 -9.90
N LYS A 170 -8.31 17.89 -9.95
CA LYS A 170 -8.23 18.65 -11.21
C LYS A 170 -6.77 18.90 -11.61
N GLN A 171 -6.56 19.16 -12.89
CA GLN A 171 -5.27 19.66 -13.38
C GLN A 171 -5.01 21.06 -12.82
N GLY A 172 -3.83 21.29 -12.25
CA GLY A 172 -3.38 22.63 -11.88
C GLY A 172 -2.68 23.36 -13.03
N ARG A 173 -2.47 24.68 -12.84
CA ARG A 173 -1.84 25.57 -13.85
C ARG A 173 -0.35 25.82 -13.60
N SER A 174 0.19 25.33 -12.49
CA SER A 174 1.59 25.49 -12.07
C SER A 174 2.12 24.21 -11.45
N GLU A 175 3.44 24.09 -11.36
CA GLU A 175 4.07 23.03 -10.58
C GLU A 175 3.63 23.06 -9.11
N PRO A 176 3.54 21.91 -8.42
CA PRO A 176 3.74 20.53 -8.91
C PRO A 176 2.46 19.89 -9.49
N TYR A 177 1.47 20.70 -9.88
CA TYR A 177 0.11 20.26 -10.25
C TYR A 177 -0.17 20.30 -11.76
N ARG A 178 0.79 20.76 -12.56
CA ARG A 178 0.65 20.96 -13.99
C ARG A 178 1.32 19.81 -14.73
N TRP A 179 0.67 19.33 -15.78
CA TRP A 179 1.17 18.27 -16.63
C TRP A 179 1.59 18.87 -17.98
N ASP A 180 2.88 18.88 -18.22
CA ASP A 180 3.57 19.42 -19.39
C ASP A 180 3.93 18.36 -20.44
N GLY A 181 3.98 17.08 -20.08
CA GLY A 181 4.13 16.00 -21.05
C GLY A 181 5.11 14.91 -20.63
N ASN A 182 6.17 14.72 -21.42
CA ASN A 182 7.03 13.54 -21.31
C ASN A 182 7.84 13.51 -20.00
N SER A 183 8.24 14.66 -19.48
CA SER A 183 8.98 14.78 -18.22
C SER A 183 8.20 14.24 -17.03
N ASP A 184 6.89 14.40 -17.02
CA ASP A 184 6.06 14.20 -15.82
C ASP A 184 5.69 12.74 -15.59
N TYR A 185 6.02 11.90 -16.57
CA TYR A 185 6.08 10.46 -16.39
C TYR A 185 7.27 10.02 -15.52
N LYS A 186 8.22 10.91 -15.22
CA LYS A 186 9.34 10.61 -14.31
C LYS A 186 8.90 10.75 -12.86
N SER A 187 9.50 9.94 -11.99
CA SER A 187 9.15 9.94 -10.56
C SER A 187 10.31 9.48 -9.70
N ASN A 188 10.17 9.66 -8.40
CA ASN A 188 11.10 9.14 -7.39
C ASN A 188 10.88 7.63 -7.09
N GLY A 189 10.24 6.90 -8.01
CA GLY A 189 9.93 5.46 -7.91
C GLY A 189 8.44 5.12 -7.92
N CYS A 190 7.56 6.12 -7.89
CA CYS A 190 6.12 5.93 -8.08
C CYS A 190 5.76 5.59 -9.53
N ILE A 191 4.51 5.20 -9.78
CA ILE A 191 3.93 5.13 -11.12
C ILE A 191 3.21 6.46 -11.39
N LYS A 192 3.61 7.15 -12.45
CA LYS A 192 3.00 8.39 -12.93
C LYS A 192 2.06 8.11 -14.10
N LEU A 193 0.88 8.70 -14.06
CA LEU A 193 -0.11 8.74 -15.13
C LEU A 193 -0.38 10.18 -15.52
N LYS A 194 -0.79 10.42 -16.76
CA LYS A 194 -1.40 11.70 -17.16
C LYS A 194 -2.69 11.92 -16.35
N PRO A 195 -3.06 13.16 -15.97
CA PRO A 195 -4.26 13.41 -15.16
C PRO A 195 -5.57 12.89 -15.76
N SER A 196 -5.72 12.91 -17.09
CA SER A 196 -6.87 12.29 -17.78
C SER A 196 -6.95 10.78 -17.53
N ASP A 197 -5.80 10.12 -17.57
CA ASP A 197 -5.68 8.67 -17.50
C ASP A 197 -5.85 8.19 -16.05
N ALA A 198 -5.36 8.97 -15.09
CA ALA A 198 -5.64 8.73 -13.67
C ALA A 198 -7.14 8.88 -13.35
N ARG A 199 -7.82 9.90 -13.90
CA ARG A 199 -9.28 10.06 -13.74
C ARG A 199 -10.05 8.92 -14.39
N ASP A 200 -9.62 8.49 -15.57
CA ASP A 200 -10.22 7.36 -16.29
C ASP A 200 -10.06 6.05 -15.50
N LEU A 201 -8.87 5.77 -14.94
CA LEU A 201 -8.65 4.65 -14.03
C LEU A 201 -9.54 4.74 -12.78
N ALA A 202 -9.66 5.91 -12.17
CA ALA A 202 -10.56 6.12 -11.04
C ALA A 202 -12.04 5.93 -11.43
N GLY A 203 -12.42 6.32 -12.65
CA GLY A 203 -13.77 6.16 -13.18
C GLY A 203 -14.20 4.71 -13.30
N PHE A 204 -13.30 3.80 -13.68
CA PHE A 204 -13.62 2.36 -13.77
C PHE A 204 -14.07 1.72 -12.45
N ARG A 205 -13.81 2.37 -11.31
CA ARG A 205 -14.26 1.90 -9.99
C ARG A 205 -15.78 1.88 -9.82
N SER A 206 -16.54 2.62 -10.64
CA SER A 206 -18.00 2.54 -10.63
C SER A 206 -18.54 1.32 -11.37
N THR A 207 -17.74 0.70 -12.24
CA THR A 207 -18.16 -0.38 -13.15
C THR A 207 -17.51 -1.72 -12.80
N TYR A 208 -16.31 -1.70 -12.24
CA TYR A 208 -15.53 -2.90 -11.91
C TYR A 208 -15.18 -2.95 -10.42
N PRO A 209 -14.94 -4.16 -9.87
CA PRO A 209 -14.35 -4.30 -8.54
C PRO A 209 -13.08 -3.46 -8.42
N HIS A 210 -12.83 -2.89 -7.24
CA HIS A 210 -11.62 -2.12 -7.00
C HIS A 210 -10.37 -3.01 -7.09
N PRO A 211 -9.29 -2.56 -7.74
CA PRO A 211 -8.08 -3.35 -7.83
C PRO A 211 -7.43 -3.45 -6.45
N GLY A 212 -7.31 -4.68 -5.94
CA GLY A 212 -6.65 -4.96 -4.65
C GLY A 212 -5.15 -5.25 -4.80
N LYS A 213 -4.69 -5.46 -6.04
CA LYS A 213 -3.32 -5.88 -6.37
C LYS A 213 -2.74 -5.03 -7.49
N LEU A 214 -1.42 -4.84 -7.42
CA LEU A 214 -0.61 -4.31 -8.50
C LEU A 214 0.53 -5.30 -8.75
N TYR A 215 0.67 -5.76 -10.00
CA TYR A 215 1.78 -6.58 -10.44
C TYR A 215 2.75 -5.72 -11.24
N VAL A 216 4.05 -5.83 -10.96
CA VAL A 216 5.08 -5.03 -11.62
C VAL A 216 6.10 -5.94 -12.28
N SER A 217 6.28 -5.78 -13.60
CA SER A 217 7.20 -6.57 -14.43
C SER A 217 8.12 -5.69 -15.26
#